data_AF-A0A8J7N819-F1
#
_entry.id   AF-A0A8J7N819-F1
#
_cell.length_a   1.000
_cell.length_b   1.000
_cell.length_c   1.000
_cell.angle_alpha   90.00
_cell.angle_beta   90.00
_cell.angle_gamma   90.00
#
_symmetry.space_group_name_H-M   'P 1'
#
loop_
_entity.id
_entity.type
_entity.pdbx_description
1 polymer ?
#
loop_
_entity_poly.entity_id
_entity_poly.type
_entity_poly.pdbx_seq_one_letter_code
_entity_poly.pdbx_strand_id
1 'polypeptide(L)'
;MSTLLVQQYLNELADLKRVSGDRRESVVREAFKSLLKVWGRSRNLVFVPEYEYTTPAKDRRYVDGALLHELRVPFGFWEAKDEKDDLDAEIEYKFRRGYPQDNIIFEDSRQAVLIQDKQEAMRVGVEDVAGLEKLLGLFFAYERTEIAEFRKAVEQFKADLPDVLKALREMIEKAERENPAFKAAAIKFLKHAQDTINPSVTAADVREMLIQHILTEEIFSQVFGDSDFHRQNNVAKELYALEGTFFTGGVKRNTLDALRPYYAAIKSAAALVSNHHEKQAFLKVIYENFYKVYDRKKADRLGVVYTPNEI
;
A
#
# COMPACT_ATOMS: atom_id res chain seq x y z
N MET A 1 -1.92 27.74 1.40
CA MET A 1 -0.96 27.36 2.47
C MET A 1 0.44 27.13 1.87
N SER A 2 0.54 26.50 0.70
CA SER A 2 1.79 26.23 -0.04
C SER A 2 2.58 27.49 -0.46
N THR A 3 1.95 28.49 -1.09
CA THR A 3 2.64 29.72 -1.57
C THR A 3 3.32 30.50 -0.44
N LEU A 4 2.67 30.60 0.72
CA LEU A 4 3.22 31.30 1.89
C LEU A 4 4.49 30.61 2.42
N LEU A 5 4.53 29.27 2.40
CA LEU A 5 5.69 28.49 2.85
C LEU A 5 6.87 28.64 1.90
N VAL A 6 6.61 28.62 0.58
CA VAL A 6 7.68 28.85 -0.43
C VAL A 6 8.20 30.28 -0.34
N GLN A 7 7.33 31.25 -0.12
CA GLN A 7 7.74 32.64 0.04
C GLN A 7 8.52 32.89 1.34
N GLN A 8 8.15 32.23 2.44
CA GLN A 8 8.94 32.22 3.67
C GLN A 8 10.32 31.59 3.45
N TYR A 9 10.40 30.47 2.73
CA TYR A 9 11.67 29.85 2.35
C TYR A 9 12.53 30.80 1.52
N LEU A 10 11.98 31.49 0.53
CA LEU A 10 12.75 32.43 -0.29
C LEU A 10 13.22 33.65 0.50
N ASN A 11 12.40 34.15 1.44
CA ASN A 11 12.80 35.22 2.34
C ASN A 11 13.93 34.76 3.28
N GLU A 12 13.80 33.57 3.87
CA GLU A 12 14.84 32.97 4.72
C GLU A 12 16.13 32.73 3.91
N LEU A 13 16.02 32.22 2.69
CA LEU A 13 17.15 32.02 1.78
C LEU A 13 17.81 33.35 1.41
N ALA A 14 17.04 34.39 1.13
CA ALA A 14 17.56 35.73 0.80
C ALA A 14 18.25 36.38 2.00
N ASP A 15 17.68 36.26 3.20
CA ASP A 15 18.27 36.75 4.44
C ASP A 15 19.56 36.00 4.78
N LEU A 16 19.55 34.68 4.62
CA LEU A 16 20.71 33.83 4.84
C LEU A 16 21.84 34.12 3.83
N LYS A 17 21.52 34.32 2.54
CA LYS A 17 22.48 34.76 1.50
C LYS A 17 23.09 36.12 1.86
N ARG A 18 22.27 37.05 2.37
CA ARG A 18 22.70 38.41 2.77
C ARG A 18 23.63 38.42 3.98
N VAL A 19 23.36 37.59 4.99
CA VAL A 19 24.12 37.57 6.26
C VAL A 19 25.39 36.72 6.16
N SER A 20 25.38 35.64 5.39
CA SER A 20 26.51 34.69 5.34
C SER A 20 27.66 35.12 4.42
N GLY A 21 27.42 36.02 3.46
CA GLY A 21 28.42 36.45 2.48
C GLY A 21 28.83 35.32 1.54
N ASP A 22 28.39 35.41 0.29
CA ASP A 22 28.47 34.38 -0.76
C ASP A 22 27.82 33.02 -0.42
N ARG A 23 27.48 32.31 -1.50
CA ARG A 23 26.67 31.08 -1.60
C ARG A 23 27.28 29.90 -0.83
N ARG A 24 27.29 29.93 0.49
CA ARG A 24 27.66 28.74 1.27
C ARG A 24 26.56 27.70 1.07
N GLU A 25 26.89 26.67 0.28
CA GLU A 25 26.06 25.50 -0.02
C GLU A 25 25.35 24.95 1.23
N SER A 26 26.07 24.87 2.37
CA SER A 26 25.51 24.44 3.66
C SER A 26 24.27 25.23 4.09
N VAL A 27 24.19 26.50 3.71
CA VAL A 27 23.10 27.41 4.07
C VAL A 27 21.87 27.18 3.17
N VAL A 28 22.08 26.98 1.87
CA VAL A 28 21.01 26.66 0.92
C VAL A 28 20.41 25.29 1.23
N ARG A 29 21.28 24.31 1.49
CA ARG A 29 20.90 22.96 1.94
C ARG A 29 20.03 23.00 3.19
N GLU A 30 20.45 23.73 4.23
CA GLU A 30 19.64 23.81 5.47
C GLU A 30 18.31 24.56 5.27
N ALA A 31 18.25 25.57 4.40
CA ALA A 31 17.00 26.23 4.06
C ALA A 31 16.03 25.28 3.32
N PHE A 32 16.51 24.52 2.32
CA PHE A 32 15.68 23.58 1.56
C PHE A 32 15.19 22.43 2.45
N LYS A 33 16.06 21.90 3.31
CA LYS A 33 15.72 20.94 4.37
C LYS A 33 14.61 21.47 5.29
N SER A 34 14.69 22.73 5.70
CA SER A 34 13.65 23.36 6.54
C SER A 34 12.31 23.46 5.79
N LEU A 35 12.34 23.81 4.49
CA LEU A 35 11.15 23.80 3.65
C LEU A 35 10.49 22.41 3.58
N LEU A 36 11.28 21.36 3.33
CA LEU A 36 10.79 19.97 3.32
C LEU A 36 10.22 19.54 4.69
N LYS A 37 10.86 19.94 5.80
CA LYS A 37 10.35 19.67 7.16
C LYS A 37 8.99 20.29 7.40
N VAL A 38 8.80 21.56 7.00
CA VAL A 38 7.54 22.27 7.24
C VAL A 38 6.40 21.69 6.39
N TRP A 39 6.65 21.42 5.11
CA TRP A 39 5.68 20.74 4.26
C TRP A 39 5.37 19.33 4.76
N GLY A 40 6.39 18.57 5.17
CA GLY A 40 6.23 17.23 5.73
C GLY A 40 5.32 17.22 6.96
N ARG A 41 5.53 18.13 7.92
CA ARG A 41 4.68 18.25 9.11
C ARG A 41 3.21 18.48 8.78
N SER A 42 2.91 19.27 7.75
CA SER A 42 1.53 19.51 7.30
C SER A 42 0.82 18.25 6.77
N ARG A 43 1.58 17.20 6.43
CA ARG A 43 1.10 15.91 5.93
C ARG A 43 1.39 14.73 6.87
N ASN A 44 1.66 15.01 8.15
CA ASN A 44 2.04 14.01 9.15
C ASN A 44 3.27 13.16 8.75
N LEU A 45 4.23 13.79 8.08
CA LEU A 45 5.52 13.18 7.73
C LEU A 45 6.62 13.69 8.67
N VAL A 46 7.54 12.78 9.00
CA VAL A 46 8.74 13.09 9.78
C VAL A 46 9.96 13.09 8.86
N PHE A 47 10.69 14.20 8.83
CA PHE A 47 11.96 14.29 8.11
C PHE A 47 13.10 13.72 8.95
N VAL A 48 13.87 12.79 8.38
CA VAL A 48 15.08 12.20 8.99
C VAL A 48 16.28 12.56 8.10
N PRO A 49 17.29 13.29 8.63
CA PRO A 49 18.52 13.54 7.90
C PRO A 49 19.39 12.28 7.84
N GLU A 50 20.25 12.19 6.82
CA GLU A 50 21.23 11.10 6.66
C GLU A 50 20.60 9.70 6.80
N TYR A 51 19.50 9.49 6.09
CA TYR A 51 18.69 8.28 6.22
C TYR A 51 19.36 7.09 5.53
N GLU A 52 19.49 5.98 6.26
CA GLU A 52 20.00 4.72 5.71
C GLU A 52 18.96 4.08 4.79
N TYR A 53 19.35 3.86 3.54
CA TYR A 53 18.57 3.17 2.52
C TYR A 53 19.28 1.87 2.11
N THR A 54 18.54 0.78 2.09
CA THR A 54 19.03 -0.51 1.56
C THR A 54 18.61 -0.64 0.10
N THR A 55 19.59 -0.79 -0.80
CA THR A 55 19.34 -0.91 -2.24
C THR A 55 18.74 -2.28 -2.60
N PRO A 56 18.19 -2.44 -3.81
CA PRO A 56 17.76 -3.76 -4.30
C PRO A 56 18.87 -4.82 -4.30
N ALA A 57 20.13 -4.40 -4.45
CA ALA A 57 21.31 -5.26 -4.35
C ALA A 57 21.72 -5.60 -2.90
N LYS A 58 20.95 -5.14 -1.90
CA LYS A 58 21.21 -5.25 -0.46
C LYS A 58 22.43 -4.48 0.04
N ASP A 59 22.88 -3.48 -0.72
CA ASP A 59 23.90 -2.55 -0.25
C ASP A 59 23.29 -1.47 0.63
N ARG A 60 24.06 -0.99 1.60
CA ARG A 60 23.70 0.21 2.38
C ARG A 60 24.13 1.47 1.65
N ARG A 61 23.23 2.45 1.61
CA ARG A 61 23.45 3.81 1.11
C ARG A 61 22.85 4.79 2.11
N TYR A 62 23.32 6.03 2.06
CA TYR A 62 22.76 7.11 2.85
C TYR A 62 22.28 8.18 1.89
N VAL A 63 21.04 8.62 2.11
CA VAL A 63 20.45 9.79 1.45
C VAL A 63 20.49 10.98 2.39
N ASP A 64 20.63 12.19 1.84
CA ASP A 64 20.76 13.40 2.68
C ASP A 64 19.52 13.66 3.54
N GLY A 65 18.35 13.27 3.05
CA GLY A 65 17.12 13.26 3.84
C GLY A 65 16.06 12.30 3.32
N ALA A 66 15.22 11.82 4.23
CA ALA A 66 14.01 11.08 3.92
C ALA A 66 12.82 11.66 4.69
N LEU A 67 11.67 11.75 4.03
CA LEU A 67 10.38 11.96 4.66
C LEU A 67 9.75 10.60 4.90
N LEU A 68 9.34 10.34 6.14
CA LEU A 68 8.75 9.07 6.55
C LEU A 68 7.32 9.27 7.03
N HIS A 69 6.45 8.31 6.71
CA HIS A 69 5.19 8.12 7.41
C HIS A 69 5.44 7.55 8.82
N GLU A 70 4.37 7.44 9.61
CA GLU A 70 4.36 6.63 10.83
C GLU A 70 4.92 5.21 10.54
N LEU A 71 5.59 4.61 11.52
CA LEU A 71 6.28 3.30 11.41
C LEU A 71 7.52 3.27 10.48
N ARG A 72 8.14 4.42 10.19
CA ARG A 72 9.41 4.56 9.44
C ARG A 72 9.34 4.16 7.96
N VAL A 73 8.16 4.19 7.36
CA VAL A 73 7.96 3.92 5.92
C VAL A 73 8.35 5.14 5.08
N PRO A 74 9.29 5.03 4.14
CA PRO A 74 9.69 6.18 3.30
C PRO A 74 8.60 6.65 2.35
N PHE A 75 8.27 7.94 2.43
CA PHE A 75 7.40 8.66 1.51
C PHE A 75 8.18 9.23 0.31
N GLY A 76 9.33 9.84 0.57
CA GLY A 76 10.15 10.47 -0.45
C GLY A 76 11.52 10.85 0.09
N PHE A 77 12.46 11.06 -0.81
CA PHE A 77 13.86 11.28 -0.50
C PHE A 77 14.34 12.63 -1.01
N TRP A 78 15.47 13.07 -0.47
CA TRP A 78 16.11 14.30 -0.86
C TRP A 78 17.63 14.14 -0.86
N GLU A 79 18.27 14.67 -1.90
CA GLU A 79 19.71 14.76 -2.09
C GLU A 79 20.09 16.21 -2.38
N ALA A 80 21.00 16.75 -1.60
CA ALA A 80 21.58 18.07 -1.82
C ALA A 80 22.92 17.92 -2.55
N LYS A 81 23.20 18.81 -3.49
CA LYS A 81 24.40 18.81 -4.31
C LYS A 81 24.99 20.21 -4.41
N ASP A 82 26.27 20.24 -4.77
CA ASP A 82 27.03 21.48 -4.88
C ASP A 82 26.75 22.17 -6.22
N GLU A 83 26.83 23.50 -6.26
CA GLU A 83 26.62 24.25 -7.53
C GLU A 83 27.70 23.98 -8.60
N LYS A 84 28.83 23.43 -8.16
CA LYS A 84 29.97 23.06 -9.00
C LYS A 84 29.80 21.67 -9.63
N ASP A 85 28.86 20.89 -9.12
CA ASP A 85 28.57 19.56 -9.65
C ASP A 85 27.74 19.67 -10.92
N ASP A 86 28.01 18.76 -11.85
CA ASP A 86 27.05 18.46 -12.90
C ASP A 86 25.94 17.63 -12.27
N LEU A 87 24.81 18.28 -12.00
CA LEU A 87 23.68 17.67 -11.32
C LEU A 87 23.16 16.44 -12.07
N ASP A 88 23.19 16.44 -13.40
CA ASP A 88 22.70 15.32 -14.20
C ASP A 88 23.67 14.13 -14.10
N ALA A 89 24.98 14.39 -14.12
CA ALA A 89 25.99 13.35 -13.88
C ALA A 89 25.89 12.74 -12.47
N GLU A 90 25.60 13.56 -11.46
CA GLU A 90 25.39 13.10 -10.08
C GLU A 90 24.12 12.25 -9.94
N ILE A 91 23.01 12.67 -10.56
CA ILE A 91 21.77 11.89 -10.63
C ILE A 91 22.04 10.52 -11.24
N GLU A 92 22.70 10.48 -12.41
CA GLU A 92 23.05 9.22 -13.08
C GLU A 92 23.96 8.34 -12.20
N TYR A 93 24.97 8.93 -11.58
CA TYR A 93 25.90 8.21 -10.70
C TYR A 93 25.19 7.56 -9.52
N LYS A 94 24.29 8.31 -8.86
CA LYS A 94 23.47 7.81 -7.75
C LYS A 94 22.55 6.68 -8.19
N PHE A 95 21.90 6.79 -9.34
CA PHE A 95 21.04 5.73 -9.86
C PHE A 95 21.80 4.46 -10.22
N ARG A 96 23.00 4.56 -10.80
CA ARG A 96 23.89 3.40 -11.01
C ARG A 96 24.27 2.72 -9.71
N ARG A 97 24.32 3.45 -8.59
CA ARG A 97 24.60 2.92 -7.24
C ARG A 97 23.37 2.40 -6.48
N GLY A 98 22.20 2.41 -7.12
CA GLY A 98 20.96 1.87 -6.59
C GLY A 98 20.22 2.80 -5.64
N TYR A 99 20.45 4.12 -5.72
CA TYR A 99 19.65 5.09 -4.97
C TYR A 99 18.17 5.04 -5.40
N PRO A 100 17.24 5.45 -4.51
CA PRO A 100 15.81 5.40 -4.78
C PRO A 100 15.43 6.31 -5.94
N GLN A 101 14.42 5.89 -6.71
CA GLN A 101 13.95 6.57 -7.93
C GLN A 101 12.43 6.77 -7.98
N ASP A 102 11.71 6.36 -6.92
CA ASP A 102 10.25 6.38 -6.90
C ASP A 102 9.71 7.80 -6.62
N ASN A 103 10.34 8.53 -5.69
CA ASN A 103 9.99 9.91 -5.34
C ASN A 103 11.18 10.57 -4.63
N ILE A 104 12.02 11.27 -5.39
CA ILE A 104 13.25 11.90 -4.87
C ILE A 104 13.46 13.27 -5.49
N ILE A 105 13.84 14.24 -4.67
CA ILE A 105 14.32 15.55 -5.12
C ILE A 105 15.83 15.57 -5.07
N PHE A 106 16.45 15.92 -6.19
CA PHE A 106 17.83 16.38 -6.24
C PHE A 106 17.82 17.89 -6.34
N GLU A 107 18.57 18.59 -5.50
CA GLU A 107 18.73 20.03 -5.62
C GLU A 107 20.18 20.45 -5.53
N ASP A 108 20.51 21.50 -6.26
CA ASP A 108 21.68 22.31 -6.03
C ASP A 108 21.25 23.77 -5.79
N SER A 109 22.23 24.65 -5.55
CA SER A 109 21.95 26.07 -5.30
C SER A 109 21.32 26.84 -6.48
N ARG A 110 21.05 26.20 -7.62
CA ARG A 110 20.52 26.80 -8.86
C ARG A 110 19.19 26.17 -9.26
N GLN A 111 19.02 24.87 -9.11
CA GLN A 111 17.87 24.12 -9.62
C GLN A 111 17.48 22.95 -8.70
N ALA A 112 16.21 22.59 -8.75
CA ALA A 112 15.66 21.38 -8.16
C ALA A 112 15.07 20.50 -9.25
N VAL A 113 15.33 19.19 -9.15
CA VAL A 113 14.90 18.14 -10.07
C VAL A 113 14.12 17.11 -9.28
N LEU A 114 12.87 16.88 -9.67
CA LEU A 114 12.02 15.86 -9.11
C LEU A 114 12.03 14.64 -10.02
N ILE A 115 12.43 13.50 -9.44
CA ILE A 115 12.34 12.19 -10.08
C ILE A 115 11.21 11.41 -9.43
N GLN A 116 10.28 10.93 -10.25
CA GLN A 116 9.17 10.07 -9.84
C GLN A 116 9.05 8.89 -10.80
N ASP A 117 8.77 7.70 -10.26
CA ASP A 117 8.63 6.47 -11.07
C ASP A 117 9.79 6.26 -12.09
N LYS A 118 11.03 6.57 -11.67
CA LYS A 118 12.27 6.48 -12.48
C LYS A 118 12.34 7.45 -13.66
N GLN A 119 11.50 8.48 -13.69
CA GLN A 119 11.49 9.50 -14.73
C GLN A 119 11.62 10.89 -14.11
N GLU A 120 12.23 11.82 -14.85
CA GLU A 120 12.21 13.23 -14.47
C GLU A 120 10.80 13.79 -14.65
N ALA A 121 10.14 14.09 -13.54
CA ALA A 121 8.78 14.62 -13.52
C ALA A 121 8.77 16.15 -13.70
N MET A 122 9.75 16.84 -13.11
CA MET A 122 9.86 18.30 -13.19
C MET A 122 11.26 18.79 -12.83
N ARG A 123 11.69 19.87 -13.48
CA ARG A 123 12.91 20.62 -13.15
C ARG A 123 12.62 22.11 -13.13
N VAL A 124 13.11 22.80 -12.11
CA VAL A 124 12.87 24.23 -11.89
C VAL A 124 14.08 24.90 -11.29
N GLY A 125 14.25 26.19 -11.55
CA GLY A 125 15.23 27.00 -10.82
C GLY A 125 14.79 27.20 -9.36
N VAL A 126 15.70 27.18 -8.40
CA VAL A 126 15.36 27.37 -6.97
C VAL A 126 14.81 28.77 -6.66
N GLU A 127 15.09 29.74 -7.54
CA GLU A 127 14.57 31.11 -7.44
C GLU A 127 13.21 31.29 -8.13
N ASP A 128 12.74 30.30 -8.90
CA ASP A 128 11.39 30.30 -9.48
C ASP A 128 10.37 29.84 -8.42
N VAL A 129 9.73 30.81 -7.77
CA VAL A 129 8.74 30.59 -6.70
C VAL A 129 7.60 29.68 -7.16
N ALA A 130 7.04 29.96 -8.33
CA ALA A 130 5.87 29.25 -8.84
C ALA A 130 6.25 27.84 -9.29
N GLY A 131 7.42 27.72 -9.94
CA GLY A 131 7.99 26.43 -10.31
C GLY A 131 8.28 25.55 -9.10
N LEU A 132 8.96 26.10 -8.08
CA LEU A 132 9.30 25.36 -6.86
C LEU A 132 8.06 24.96 -6.06
N GLU A 133 7.04 25.83 -5.98
CA GLU A 133 5.75 25.48 -5.38
C GLU A 133 5.10 24.30 -6.11
N LYS A 134 5.10 24.31 -7.44
CA LYS A 134 4.55 23.23 -8.25
C LYS A 134 5.34 21.93 -8.07
N LEU A 135 6.67 21.99 -8.06
CA LEU A 135 7.54 20.83 -7.84
C LEU A 135 7.27 20.19 -6.48
N LEU A 136 7.24 20.97 -5.41
CA LEU A 136 6.92 20.48 -4.06
C LEU A 136 5.47 19.96 -3.99
N GLY A 137 4.54 20.62 -4.68
CA GLY A 137 3.18 20.15 -4.87
C GLY A 137 3.14 18.72 -5.41
N LEU A 138 3.88 18.45 -6.49
CA LEU A 138 4.01 17.13 -7.11
C LEU A 138 4.69 16.11 -6.18
N PHE A 139 5.80 16.49 -5.55
CA PHE A 139 6.54 15.61 -4.63
C PHE A 139 5.69 15.17 -3.44
N PHE A 140 4.97 16.10 -2.81
CA PHE A 140 4.14 15.81 -1.64
C PHE A 140 2.77 15.22 -1.98
N ALA A 141 2.24 15.48 -3.17
CA ALA A 141 1.04 14.80 -3.69
C ALA A 141 1.35 13.43 -4.31
N TYR A 142 2.62 13.03 -4.35
CA TYR A 142 3.02 11.75 -4.89
C TYR A 142 2.28 10.60 -4.21
N GLU A 143 1.71 9.76 -5.05
CA GLU A 143 1.15 8.50 -4.68
C GLU A 143 1.80 7.45 -5.58
N ARG A 144 2.41 6.42 -4.97
CA ARG A 144 2.98 5.31 -5.73
C ARG A 144 1.90 4.70 -6.64
N THR A 145 2.28 4.41 -7.86
CA THR A 145 1.38 3.79 -8.85
C THR A 145 0.68 2.55 -8.30
N GLU A 146 1.36 1.72 -7.50
CA GLU A 146 0.76 0.52 -6.89
C GLU A 146 -0.33 0.86 -5.87
N ILE A 147 -0.21 1.97 -5.14
CA ILE A 147 -1.22 2.41 -4.17
C ILE A 147 -2.42 3.00 -4.92
N ALA A 148 -2.18 3.80 -5.96
CA ALA A 148 -3.24 4.36 -6.80
C ALA A 148 -4.05 3.24 -7.49
N GLU A 149 -3.36 2.28 -8.13
CA GLU A 149 -3.98 1.13 -8.75
C GLU A 149 -4.69 0.23 -7.72
N PHE A 150 -4.15 0.09 -6.50
CA PHE A 150 -4.83 -0.59 -5.42
C PHE A 150 -6.15 0.09 -5.03
N ARG A 151 -6.17 1.42 -4.85
CA ARG A 151 -7.43 2.14 -4.55
C ARG A 151 -8.46 1.98 -5.66
N LYS A 152 -8.02 2.13 -6.92
CA LYS A 152 -8.88 1.92 -8.08
C LYS A 152 -9.45 0.51 -8.13
N ALA A 153 -8.63 -0.49 -7.83
CA ALA A 153 -9.06 -1.88 -7.78
C ALA A 153 -10.02 -2.15 -6.61
N VAL A 154 -9.87 -1.48 -5.46
CA VAL A 154 -10.84 -1.52 -4.35
C VAL A 154 -12.20 -0.95 -4.77
N GLU A 155 -12.22 0.16 -5.51
CA GLU A 155 -13.49 0.74 -6.01
C GLU A 155 -14.15 -0.16 -7.05
N GLN A 156 -13.37 -0.75 -7.95
CA GLN A 156 -13.88 -1.74 -8.91
C GLN A 156 -14.42 -3.00 -8.20
N PHE A 157 -13.68 -3.51 -7.21
CA PHE A 157 -14.13 -4.62 -6.35
C PHE A 157 -15.47 -4.33 -5.69
N LYS A 158 -15.68 -3.09 -5.19
CA LYS A 158 -16.97 -2.69 -4.61
C LYS A 158 -18.12 -2.75 -5.61
N ALA A 159 -17.86 -2.40 -6.86
CA ALA A 159 -18.85 -2.44 -7.92
C ALA A 159 -19.18 -3.88 -8.34
N ASP A 160 -18.18 -4.76 -8.42
CA ASP A 160 -18.33 -6.12 -8.96
C ASP A 160 -18.75 -7.16 -7.91
N LEU A 161 -18.40 -6.95 -6.63
CA LEU A 161 -18.67 -7.91 -5.56
C LEU A 161 -20.16 -8.32 -5.46
N PRO A 162 -21.15 -7.41 -5.56
CA PRO A 162 -22.56 -7.79 -5.48
C PRO A 162 -22.99 -8.85 -6.51
N ASP A 163 -22.52 -8.75 -7.75
CA ASP A 163 -22.85 -9.71 -8.81
C ASP A 163 -22.16 -11.04 -8.59
N VAL A 164 -20.90 -11.02 -8.13
CA VAL A 164 -20.18 -12.24 -7.75
C VAL A 164 -20.86 -12.95 -6.57
N LEU A 165 -21.30 -12.20 -5.55
CA LEU A 165 -22.04 -12.74 -4.42
C LEU A 165 -23.37 -13.36 -4.83
N LYS A 166 -24.09 -12.72 -5.75
CA LYS A 166 -25.33 -13.25 -6.30
C LYS A 166 -25.07 -14.58 -7.01
N ALA A 167 -24.08 -14.63 -7.90
CA ALA A 167 -23.72 -15.85 -8.62
C ALA A 167 -23.30 -16.97 -7.66
N LEU A 168 -22.48 -16.69 -6.65
CA LEU A 168 -22.07 -17.67 -5.64
C LEU A 168 -23.26 -18.22 -4.86
N ARG A 169 -24.18 -17.35 -4.42
CA ARG A 169 -25.40 -17.77 -3.69
C ARG A 169 -26.28 -18.66 -4.56
N GLU A 170 -26.51 -18.28 -5.82
CA GLU A 170 -27.30 -19.09 -6.77
C GLU A 170 -26.65 -20.46 -7.03
N MET A 171 -25.32 -20.52 -7.18
CA MET A 171 -24.59 -21.78 -7.34
C MET A 171 -24.68 -22.68 -6.10
N ILE A 172 -24.55 -22.10 -4.90
CA ILE A 172 -24.67 -22.82 -3.64
C ILE A 172 -26.10 -23.34 -3.46
N GLU A 173 -27.12 -22.52 -3.69
CA GLU A 173 -28.52 -22.95 -3.60
C GLU A 173 -28.85 -24.08 -4.59
N LYS A 174 -28.30 -24.00 -5.80
CA LYS A 174 -28.42 -25.07 -6.80
C LYS A 174 -27.74 -26.35 -6.32
N ALA A 175 -26.50 -26.26 -5.82
CA ALA A 175 -25.76 -27.41 -5.29
C ALA A 175 -26.48 -28.04 -4.08
N GLU A 176 -27.04 -27.23 -3.19
CA GLU A 176 -27.87 -27.69 -2.07
C GLU A 176 -29.12 -28.45 -2.53
N ARG A 177 -29.67 -28.15 -3.71
CA ARG A 177 -30.84 -28.86 -4.24
C ARG A 177 -30.45 -30.12 -5.01
N GLU A 178 -29.43 -30.01 -5.85
CA GLU A 178 -29.18 -30.97 -6.94
C GLU A 178 -27.94 -31.86 -6.72
N ASN A 179 -26.99 -31.48 -5.85
CA ASN A 179 -25.71 -32.18 -5.71
C ASN A 179 -25.62 -32.99 -4.40
N PRO A 180 -25.72 -34.33 -4.44
CA PRO A 180 -25.62 -35.17 -3.23
C PRO A 180 -24.26 -35.07 -2.52
N ALA A 181 -23.16 -34.91 -3.27
CA ALA A 181 -21.83 -34.76 -2.69
C ALA A 181 -21.71 -33.44 -1.92
N PHE A 182 -22.24 -32.34 -2.47
CA PHE A 182 -22.34 -31.06 -1.78
C PHE A 182 -23.13 -31.20 -0.48
N LYS A 183 -24.32 -31.82 -0.52
CA LYS A 183 -25.17 -32.02 0.68
C LYS A 183 -24.43 -32.79 1.77
N ALA A 184 -23.76 -33.88 1.42
CA ALA A 184 -22.99 -34.68 2.37
C ALA A 184 -21.83 -33.88 2.99
N ALA A 185 -21.09 -33.14 2.16
CA ALA A 185 -20.00 -32.28 2.63
C ALA A 185 -20.51 -31.14 3.53
N ALA A 186 -21.65 -30.52 3.18
CA ALA A 186 -22.23 -29.43 3.96
C ALA A 186 -22.72 -29.89 5.34
N ILE A 187 -23.34 -31.08 5.42
CA ILE A 187 -23.74 -31.68 6.71
C ILE A 187 -22.52 -32.01 7.56
N LYS A 188 -21.47 -32.59 6.95
CA LYS A 188 -20.21 -32.89 7.64
C LYS A 188 -19.56 -31.63 8.18
N PHE A 189 -19.48 -30.57 7.37
CA PHE A 189 -18.92 -29.29 7.77
C PHE A 189 -19.75 -28.61 8.87
N LEU A 190 -21.08 -28.62 8.76
CA LEU A 190 -21.97 -28.09 9.81
C LEU A 190 -21.69 -28.76 11.16
N LYS A 191 -21.61 -30.09 11.18
CA LYS A 191 -21.31 -30.84 12.40
C LYS A 191 -19.94 -30.49 12.95
N HIS A 192 -18.93 -30.40 12.09
CA HIS A 192 -17.59 -29.99 12.48
C HIS A 192 -17.56 -28.58 13.09
N ALA A 193 -18.23 -27.60 12.46
CA ALA A 193 -18.31 -26.23 12.95
C ALA A 193 -19.07 -26.14 14.29
N GLN A 194 -20.12 -26.94 14.47
CA GLN A 194 -20.84 -27.03 15.75
C GLN A 194 -19.95 -27.59 16.87
N ASP A 195 -19.13 -28.60 16.56
CA ASP A 195 -18.26 -29.26 17.53
C ASP A 195 -17.00 -28.44 17.87
N THR A 196 -16.49 -27.63 16.92
CA THR A 196 -15.21 -26.92 17.05
C THR A 196 -15.33 -25.41 17.29
N ILE A 197 -16.43 -24.78 16.89
CA ILE A 197 -16.64 -23.33 16.97
C ILE A 197 -17.78 -23.01 17.92
N ASN A 198 -19.02 -23.37 17.56
CA ASN A 198 -20.21 -23.06 18.35
C ASN A 198 -21.40 -23.97 17.98
N PRO A 199 -22.04 -24.66 18.94
CA PRO A 199 -23.23 -25.48 18.68
C PRO A 199 -24.41 -24.75 18.03
N SER A 200 -24.48 -23.41 18.10
CA SER A 200 -25.54 -22.62 17.49
C SER A 200 -25.39 -22.39 15.98
N VAL A 201 -24.27 -22.82 15.37
CA VAL A 201 -24.05 -22.69 13.92
C VAL A 201 -25.16 -23.40 13.14
N THR A 202 -25.69 -22.73 12.13
CA THR A 202 -26.77 -23.20 11.26
C THR A 202 -26.30 -23.51 9.84
N ALA A 203 -27.14 -24.17 9.03
CA ALA A 203 -26.86 -24.36 7.60
C ALA A 203 -26.72 -23.04 6.84
N ALA A 204 -27.43 -21.98 7.25
CA ALA A 204 -27.29 -20.66 6.66
C ALA A 204 -25.90 -20.06 6.98
N ASP A 205 -25.39 -20.30 8.19
CA ASP A 205 -24.03 -19.88 8.55
C ASP A 205 -22.99 -20.63 7.74
N VAL A 206 -23.18 -21.93 7.47
CA VAL A 206 -22.29 -22.71 6.59
C VAL A 206 -22.20 -22.11 5.19
N ARG A 207 -23.33 -21.71 4.59
CA ARG A 207 -23.31 -21.01 3.29
C ARG A 207 -22.50 -19.73 3.35
N GLU A 208 -22.69 -18.93 4.39
CA GLU A 208 -21.96 -17.67 4.57
C GLU A 208 -20.46 -17.88 4.83
N MET A 209 -20.09 -18.92 5.60
CA MET A 209 -18.69 -19.30 5.82
C MET A 209 -18.03 -19.76 4.52
N LEU A 210 -18.74 -20.51 3.67
CA LEU A 210 -18.24 -20.94 2.37
C LEU A 210 -18.01 -19.77 1.41
N ILE A 211 -18.93 -18.81 1.35
CA ILE A 211 -18.76 -17.60 0.53
C ILE A 211 -17.56 -16.79 1.03
N GLN A 212 -17.45 -16.57 2.35
CA GLN A 212 -16.30 -15.86 2.93
C GLN A 212 -14.99 -16.58 2.63
N HIS A 213 -14.96 -17.90 2.74
CA HIS A 213 -13.80 -18.71 2.39
C HIS A 213 -13.36 -18.48 0.95
N ILE A 214 -14.27 -18.65 -0.02
CA ILE A 214 -13.99 -18.48 -1.44
C ILE A 214 -13.40 -17.09 -1.74
N LEU A 215 -13.94 -16.05 -1.12
CA LEU A 215 -13.53 -14.67 -1.40
C LEU A 215 -12.22 -14.27 -0.70
N THR A 216 -11.95 -14.80 0.49
CA THR A 216 -10.78 -14.44 1.30
C THR A 216 -9.57 -15.33 1.03
N GLU A 217 -9.77 -16.59 0.62
CA GLU A 217 -8.68 -17.51 0.26
C GLU A 217 -7.68 -16.85 -0.71
N GLU A 218 -8.21 -16.28 -1.80
CA GLU A 218 -7.39 -15.62 -2.81
C GLU A 218 -6.61 -14.45 -2.22
N ILE A 219 -7.25 -13.62 -1.38
CA ILE A 219 -6.58 -12.48 -0.70
C ILE A 219 -5.38 -12.96 0.11
N PHE A 220 -5.57 -13.96 0.97
CA PHE A 220 -4.48 -14.47 1.79
C PHE A 220 -3.35 -15.08 0.95
N SER A 221 -3.71 -15.84 -0.10
CA SER A 221 -2.72 -16.44 -0.99
C SER A 221 -1.83 -15.39 -1.66
N GLN A 222 -2.40 -14.25 -2.07
CA GLN A 222 -1.65 -13.15 -2.68
C GLN A 222 -0.75 -12.40 -1.69
N VAL A 223 -1.14 -12.29 -0.42
CA VAL A 223 -0.37 -11.56 0.61
C VAL A 223 0.79 -12.36 1.16
N PHE A 224 0.58 -13.65 1.43
CA PHE A 224 1.56 -14.48 2.13
C PHE A 224 2.42 -15.33 1.19
N GLY A 225 2.05 -15.51 -0.08
CA GLY A 225 2.82 -16.27 -1.06
C GLY A 225 2.86 -17.79 -0.82
N ASP A 226 2.57 -18.24 0.41
CA ASP A 226 2.45 -19.64 0.79
C ASP A 226 0.98 -20.04 0.90
N SER A 227 0.54 -20.89 -0.03
CA SER A 227 -0.78 -21.56 0.04
C SER A 227 -0.94 -22.47 1.26
N ASP A 228 0.15 -22.76 1.98
CA ASP A 228 0.20 -23.79 3.01
C ASP A 228 -0.35 -23.33 4.37
N PHE A 229 -0.38 -22.03 4.65
CA PHE A 229 -0.91 -21.52 5.92
C PHE A 229 -2.38 -21.90 6.13
N HIS A 230 -3.20 -21.88 5.08
CA HIS A 230 -4.62 -22.29 5.15
C HIS A 230 -4.80 -23.81 5.13
N ARG A 231 -3.90 -24.54 4.48
CA ARG A 231 -4.01 -26.00 4.35
C ARG A 231 -3.76 -26.75 5.65
N GLN A 232 -3.20 -26.11 6.67
CA GLN A 232 -3.02 -26.72 7.98
C GLN A 232 -4.22 -26.51 8.92
N ASN A 233 -5.12 -25.57 8.61
CA ASN A 233 -6.30 -25.30 9.42
C ASN A 233 -7.41 -26.33 9.15
N ASN A 234 -7.87 -27.04 10.19
CA ASN A 234 -8.88 -28.10 10.05
C ASN A 234 -10.23 -27.59 9.52
N VAL A 235 -10.65 -26.37 9.91
CA VAL A 235 -11.86 -25.73 9.38
C VAL A 235 -11.70 -25.42 7.90
N ALA A 236 -10.55 -24.87 7.50
CA ALA A 236 -10.26 -24.57 6.09
C ALA A 236 -10.23 -25.83 5.23
N LYS A 237 -9.64 -26.94 5.70
CA LYS A 237 -9.64 -28.23 4.96
C LYS A 237 -11.05 -28.72 4.63
N GLU A 238 -11.97 -28.63 5.59
CA GLU A 238 -13.35 -29.05 5.36
C GLU A 238 -14.11 -28.06 4.44
N LEU A 239 -13.80 -26.76 4.51
CA LEU A 239 -14.31 -25.77 3.55
C LEU A 239 -13.82 -26.02 2.13
N TYR A 240 -12.52 -26.35 1.95
CA TYR A 240 -11.98 -26.76 0.65
C TYR A 240 -12.67 -28.01 0.11
N ALA A 241 -12.93 -28.99 0.97
CA ALA A 241 -13.65 -30.21 0.58
C ALA A 241 -15.07 -29.89 0.12
N LEU A 242 -15.76 -28.97 0.81
CA LEU A 242 -17.10 -28.50 0.45
C LEU A 242 -17.10 -27.71 -0.87
N GLU A 243 -16.19 -26.73 -1.01
CA GLU A 243 -16.02 -25.94 -2.23
C GLU A 243 -15.76 -26.83 -3.45
N GLY A 244 -14.84 -27.80 -3.30
CA GLY A 244 -14.44 -28.72 -4.36
C GLY A 244 -15.56 -29.60 -4.93
N THR A 245 -16.73 -29.65 -4.28
CA THR A 245 -17.88 -30.41 -4.79
C THR A 245 -18.65 -29.73 -5.93
N PHE A 246 -18.51 -28.40 -6.08
CA PHE A 246 -19.31 -27.62 -7.05
C PHE A 246 -18.54 -26.48 -7.73
N PHE A 247 -17.50 -25.95 -7.07
CA PHE A 247 -16.81 -24.73 -7.49
C PHE A 247 -15.37 -25.03 -7.91
N THR A 248 -15.19 -25.62 -9.09
CA THR A 248 -13.88 -26.09 -9.57
C THR A 248 -13.54 -25.56 -10.97
N GLY A 249 -12.24 -25.53 -11.27
CA GLY A 249 -11.69 -25.27 -12.61
C GLY A 249 -12.28 -24.02 -13.28
N GLY A 250 -12.93 -24.22 -14.43
CA GLY A 250 -13.53 -23.14 -15.22
C GLY A 250 -14.64 -22.38 -14.51
N VAL A 251 -15.41 -23.03 -13.63
CA VAL A 251 -16.48 -22.37 -12.86
C VAL A 251 -15.87 -21.35 -11.90
N LYS A 252 -14.90 -21.78 -11.08
CA LYS A 252 -14.17 -20.88 -10.16
C LYS A 252 -13.53 -19.71 -10.91
N ARG A 253 -12.83 -20.01 -12.01
CA ARG A 253 -12.15 -18.99 -12.82
C ARG A 253 -13.12 -17.96 -13.41
N ASN A 254 -14.24 -18.39 -13.96
CA ASN A 254 -15.19 -17.50 -14.63
C ASN A 254 -15.97 -16.65 -13.61
N THR A 255 -16.38 -17.24 -12.48
CA THR A 255 -17.13 -16.52 -11.43
C THR A 255 -16.28 -15.44 -10.74
N LEU A 256 -14.98 -15.69 -10.57
CA LEU A 256 -14.07 -14.74 -9.90
C LEU A 256 -13.32 -13.83 -10.88
N ASP A 257 -13.59 -13.91 -12.20
CA ASP A 257 -12.81 -13.19 -13.22
C ASP A 257 -12.87 -11.67 -13.02
N ALA A 258 -14.05 -11.15 -12.66
CA ALA A 258 -14.27 -9.74 -12.36
C ALA A 258 -13.43 -9.25 -11.16
N LEU A 259 -13.10 -10.13 -10.21
CA LEU A 259 -12.29 -9.78 -9.02
C LEU A 259 -10.78 -9.90 -9.28
N ARG A 260 -10.36 -10.41 -10.44
CA ARG A 260 -8.93 -10.61 -10.76
C ARG A 260 -8.10 -9.31 -10.67
N PRO A 261 -8.56 -8.14 -11.15
CA PRO A 261 -7.81 -6.89 -10.99
C PRO A 261 -7.54 -6.54 -9.53
N TYR A 262 -8.52 -6.78 -8.65
CA TYR A 262 -8.39 -6.56 -7.21
C TYR A 262 -7.35 -7.48 -6.57
N TYR A 263 -7.39 -8.78 -6.87
CA TYR A 263 -6.39 -9.73 -6.38
C TYR A 263 -4.97 -9.39 -6.89
N ALA A 264 -4.84 -8.97 -8.15
CA ALA A 264 -3.56 -8.54 -8.71
C ALA A 264 -3.01 -7.27 -8.02
N ALA A 265 -3.88 -6.32 -7.68
CA ALA A 265 -3.50 -5.11 -6.97
C ALA A 265 -3.07 -5.42 -5.51
N ILE A 266 -3.77 -6.32 -4.82
CA ILE A 266 -3.34 -6.81 -3.49
C ILE A 266 -1.95 -7.42 -3.58
N LYS A 267 -1.70 -8.29 -4.56
CA LYS A 267 -0.39 -8.93 -4.76
C LYS A 267 0.72 -7.90 -4.97
N SER A 268 0.47 -6.91 -5.80
CA SER A 268 1.44 -5.85 -6.13
C SER A 268 1.76 -5.00 -4.91
N ALA A 269 0.73 -4.59 -4.16
CA ALA A 269 0.91 -3.84 -2.92
C ALA A 269 1.59 -4.68 -1.82
N ALA A 270 1.24 -5.96 -1.68
CA ALA A 270 1.86 -6.87 -0.71
C ALA A 270 3.34 -7.13 -1.00
N ALA A 271 3.76 -7.10 -2.27
CA ALA A 271 5.16 -7.24 -2.65
C ALA A 271 6.04 -6.06 -2.19
N LEU A 272 5.46 -4.88 -1.96
CA LEU A 272 6.16 -3.72 -1.41
C LEU A 272 6.35 -3.82 0.11
N VAL A 273 5.61 -4.72 0.77
CA VAL A 273 5.61 -4.87 2.22
C VAL A 273 6.60 -5.97 2.63
N SER A 274 7.77 -5.56 3.11
CA SER A 274 8.89 -6.48 3.33
C SER A 274 8.94 -7.10 4.72
N ASN A 275 8.42 -6.44 5.77
CA ASN A 275 8.47 -6.95 7.13
C ASN A 275 7.13 -7.56 7.59
N HIS A 276 7.19 -8.51 8.53
CA HIS A 276 6.01 -9.28 8.97
C HIS A 276 4.95 -8.42 9.67
N HIS A 277 5.38 -7.39 10.42
CA HIS A 277 4.47 -6.49 11.14
C HIS A 277 3.64 -5.62 10.17
N GLU A 278 4.28 -5.08 9.14
CA GLU A 278 3.61 -4.34 8.08
C GLU A 278 2.69 -5.25 7.25
N LYS A 279 3.04 -6.51 7.02
CA LYS A 279 2.13 -7.46 6.36
C LYS A 279 0.84 -7.67 7.17
N GLN A 280 0.94 -7.70 8.50
CA GLN A 280 -0.24 -7.77 9.37
C GLN A 280 -1.08 -6.49 9.31
N ALA A 281 -0.44 -5.32 9.34
CA ALA A 281 -1.14 -4.04 9.20
C ALA A 281 -1.82 -3.90 7.82
N PHE A 282 -1.12 -4.31 6.76
CA PHE A 282 -1.64 -4.34 5.40
C PHE A 282 -2.85 -5.29 5.30
N LEU A 283 -2.71 -6.53 5.79
CA LEU A 283 -3.81 -7.50 5.81
C LEU A 283 -5.03 -6.95 6.56
N LYS A 284 -4.82 -6.27 7.69
CA LYS A 284 -5.89 -5.64 8.46
C LYS A 284 -6.66 -4.63 7.62
N VAL A 285 -5.97 -3.76 6.88
CA VAL A 285 -6.59 -2.78 5.98
C VAL A 285 -7.39 -3.47 4.86
N ILE A 286 -6.83 -4.53 4.26
CA ILE A 286 -7.54 -5.32 3.23
C ILE A 286 -8.81 -5.91 3.81
N TYR A 287 -8.70 -6.55 4.98
CA TYR A 287 -9.80 -7.25 5.64
C TYR A 287 -10.91 -6.27 6.06
N GLU A 288 -10.57 -5.15 6.69
CA GLU A 288 -11.54 -4.11 7.06
C GLU A 288 -12.28 -3.56 5.83
N ASN A 289 -11.57 -3.29 4.74
CA ASN A 289 -12.18 -2.81 3.50
C ASN A 289 -13.06 -3.88 2.85
N PHE A 290 -12.65 -5.15 2.86
CA PHE A 290 -13.43 -6.26 2.36
C PHE A 290 -14.77 -6.39 3.12
N TYR A 291 -14.73 -6.45 4.45
CA TYR A 291 -15.93 -6.66 5.27
C TYR A 291 -16.92 -5.49 5.21
N LYS A 292 -16.40 -4.24 5.13
CA LYS A 292 -17.25 -3.04 4.93
C LYS A 292 -18.09 -3.12 3.66
N VAL A 293 -17.65 -3.89 2.66
CA VAL A 293 -18.32 -4.05 1.37
C VAL A 293 -19.15 -5.32 1.34
N TYR A 294 -18.60 -6.43 1.84
CA TYR A 294 -19.24 -7.76 1.86
C TYR A 294 -20.49 -7.80 2.74
N ASP A 295 -20.39 -7.34 4.00
CA ASP A 295 -21.51 -7.37 4.94
C ASP A 295 -21.35 -6.26 5.98
N ARG A 296 -21.87 -5.06 5.66
CA ARG A 296 -21.83 -3.89 6.55
C ARG A 296 -22.35 -4.17 7.96
N LYS A 297 -23.44 -4.96 8.08
CA LYS A 297 -24.06 -5.26 9.38
C LYS A 297 -23.22 -6.22 10.21
N LYS A 298 -22.56 -7.19 9.57
CA LYS A 298 -21.61 -8.06 10.27
C LYS A 298 -20.25 -7.38 10.47
N ALA A 299 -19.83 -6.43 9.64
CA ALA A 299 -18.59 -5.67 9.84
C ALA A 299 -18.60 -4.91 11.18
N ASP A 300 -19.75 -4.31 11.54
CA ASP A 300 -19.93 -3.61 12.82
C ASP A 300 -19.91 -4.58 14.03
N ARG A 301 -20.26 -5.86 13.84
CA ARG A 301 -20.28 -6.91 14.88
C ARG A 301 -18.98 -7.72 14.96
N LEU A 302 -18.35 -7.95 13.81
CA LEU A 302 -17.01 -8.50 13.62
C LEU A 302 -15.98 -7.38 13.82
N GLY A 303 -16.25 -6.42 14.72
CA GLY A 303 -15.19 -5.58 15.26
C GLY A 303 -14.14 -6.53 15.79
N VAL A 304 -13.15 -6.83 14.95
CA VAL A 304 -11.99 -7.59 15.32
C VAL A 304 -11.33 -6.65 16.30
N VAL A 305 -11.64 -6.84 17.58
CA VAL A 305 -11.00 -6.13 18.68
C VAL A 305 -9.57 -6.64 18.66
N TYR A 306 -8.76 -6.02 17.81
CA TYR A 306 -7.34 -6.16 17.87
C TYR A 306 -6.93 -5.46 19.15
N THR A 307 -6.43 -6.24 20.11
CA THR A 307 -5.68 -5.72 21.24
C THR A 307 -4.69 -4.68 20.70
N PRO A 308 -4.70 -3.42 21.15
CA PRO A 308 -3.78 -2.41 20.66
C PRO A 308 -2.34 -2.91 20.77
N ASN A 309 -1.52 -2.67 19.74
CA ASN A 309 -0.09 -3.00 19.72
C ASN A 309 0.74 -2.08 20.65
N GLU A 310 0.18 -1.67 21.79
CA GLU A 310 0.86 -0.90 22.82
C GLU A 310 1.22 -1.84 23.97
N ILE A 311 2.38 -2.50 23.86
CA ILE A 311 3.27 -2.80 25.00
C ILE A 311 4.70 -2.48 24.56
#